data_AF-A0A8C4LT27-F1
#
_entry.id   AF-A0A8C4LT27-F1
#
_cell.length_a   1.000
_cell.length_b   1.000
_cell.length_c   1.000
_cell.angle_alpha   90.00
_cell.angle_beta   90.00
_cell.angle_gamma   90.00
#
_symmetry.space_group_name_H-M   'P 1'
#
loop_
_entity.id
_entity.type
_entity.pdbx_description
1 polymer ?
#
loop_
_entity_poly.entity_id
_entity_poly.type
_entity_poly.pdbx_seq_one_letter_code
_entity_poly.pdbx_strand_id
1 'polypeptide(L)'
;MARGPKKHLKRVAAPKHWMLDKLTGVFAPRPSTGPHKLRECLPLIIFLRNRLKYALTGDEVKKICMQRFIKIDGKVRTDITYPAGFMDVISIDKTGENFRLIYDTKGRFAVHRITPEEAKYKLCKVRKIFVGTKGIPHLVTHDARTIRYPDPLIKVNDTIQIDLETGKITDFIKFDTGNLCMVTGGANLGRIGVITNRERHPGSFDVVHVKDANGNSFATRLSNIFVIGKVSLGFPSLVRETGNAGTATLQHLAPGWRGWSKPVLFQYHRISRGPDPLGEMCPSNGMNMPCSQVLQFVPVLFWFFWVFRFWMFFALRKIGPEVTSVPIFVHFIN
;
A
#
# COMPACT_ATOMS: atom_id res chain seq x y z
N MET A 1 40.78 -11.23 -7.05
CA MET A 1 41.34 -12.38 -6.31
C MET A 1 40.22 -13.12 -5.58
N ALA A 2 40.34 -14.44 -5.44
CA ALA A 2 39.29 -15.31 -4.87
C ALA A 2 39.24 -15.32 -3.33
N ARG A 3 40.15 -14.60 -2.65
CA ARG A 3 40.27 -14.65 -1.19
C ARG A 3 39.51 -13.50 -0.52
N GLY A 4 38.63 -13.85 0.42
CA GLY A 4 37.95 -12.91 1.32
C GLY A 4 36.63 -12.33 0.80
N PRO A 5 35.95 -11.52 1.65
CA PRO A 5 34.69 -10.89 1.30
C PRO A 5 34.88 -9.85 0.19
N LYS A 6 34.12 -9.98 -0.89
CA LYS A 6 34.15 -9.04 -2.02
C LYS A 6 33.54 -7.69 -1.63
N LYS A 7 34.37 -6.64 -1.63
CA LYS A 7 33.97 -5.25 -1.32
C LYS A 7 33.30 -4.53 -2.50
N HIS A 8 33.59 -4.93 -3.74
CA HIS A 8 33.08 -4.29 -4.95
C HIS A 8 31.97 -5.11 -5.60
N LEU A 9 30.99 -4.43 -6.18
CA LEU A 9 29.93 -5.01 -7.01
C LEU A 9 30.01 -4.43 -8.43
N LYS A 10 30.18 -5.30 -9.43
CA LYS A 10 30.10 -4.87 -10.84
C LYS A 10 28.65 -4.57 -11.18
N ARG A 11 28.44 -3.52 -11.97
CA ARG A 11 27.09 -3.03 -12.32
C ARG A 11 26.25 -4.06 -13.07
N VAL A 12 26.86 -4.78 -14.00
CA VAL A 12 26.22 -5.89 -14.74
C VAL A 12 25.81 -7.07 -13.85
N ALA A 13 26.47 -7.25 -12.70
CA ALA A 13 26.16 -8.31 -11.74
C ALA A 13 25.16 -7.87 -10.66
N ALA A 14 24.78 -6.59 -10.64
CA ALA A 14 23.84 -6.05 -9.68
C ALA A 14 22.45 -6.70 -9.85
N PRO A 15 21.62 -6.71 -8.79
CA PRO A 15 20.25 -7.18 -8.90
C PRO A 15 19.44 -6.41 -9.96
N LYS A 16 18.71 -7.13 -10.81
CA LYS A 16 17.96 -6.54 -11.94
C LYS A 16 16.88 -5.55 -11.46
N HIS A 17 16.30 -5.78 -10.29
CA HIS A 17 15.23 -4.94 -9.73
C HIS A 17 15.69 -3.53 -9.31
N TRP A 18 17.00 -3.26 -9.26
CA TRP A 18 17.55 -1.92 -9.02
C TRP A 18 17.40 -0.97 -10.21
N MET A 19 17.13 -1.51 -11.41
CA MET A 19 17.02 -0.72 -12.65
C MET A 19 18.23 0.18 -12.89
N LEU A 20 19.44 -0.36 -12.69
CA LEU A 20 20.66 0.32 -13.07
C LEU A 20 20.85 0.21 -14.59
N ASP A 21 21.24 1.31 -15.19
CA ASP A 21 21.65 1.37 -16.58
C ASP A 21 22.98 0.61 -16.79
N LYS A 22 23.36 0.37 -18.05
CA LYS A 22 24.59 -0.37 -18.38
C LYS A 22 25.81 0.52 -18.62
N LEU A 23 25.61 1.82 -18.92
CA LEU A 23 26.61 2.66 -19.58
C LEU A 23 27.26 3.71 -18.67
N THR A 24 26.60 4.15 -17.60
CA THR A 24 27.07 5.23 -16.70
C THR A 24 28.25 4.81 -15.81
N GLY A 25 29.03 3.79 -16.19
CA GLY A 25 30.24 3.34 -15.50
C GLY A 25 30.24 1.86 -15.10
N VAL A 26 31.29 1.44 -14.40
CA VAL A 26 31.61 0.01 -14.24
C VAL A 26 31.01 -0.62 -12.96
N PHE A 27 30.84 0.17 -11.90
CA PHE A 27 30.48 -0.34 -10.57
C PHE A 27 29.06 0.05 -10.14
N ALA A 28 28.44 -0.83 -9.36
CA ALA A 28 27.20 -0.56 -8.65
C ALA A 28 27.49 -0.36 -7.15
N PRO A 29 26.62 0.38 -6.42
CA PRO A 29 26.75 0.49 -4.98
C PRO A 29 26.64 -0.91 -4.35
N ARG A 30 27.69 -1.31 -3.63
CA ARG A 30 27.68 -2.54 -2.84
C ARG A 30 26.92 -2.25 -1.54
N PRO A 31 25.80 -2.95 -1.26
CA PRO A 31 25.08 -2.74 -0.01
C PRO A 31 25.95 -3.18 1.17
N SER A 32 25.90 -2.43 2.26
CA SER A 32 26.48 -2.80 3.55
C SER A 32 25.84 -4.09 4.08
N THR A 33 26.53 -4.78 4.98
CA THR A 33 25.95 -5.91 5.70
C THR A 33 24.93 -5.40 6.70
N GLY A 34 23.66 -5.74 6.49
CA GLY A 34 22.54 -5.26 7.32
C GLY A 34 21.39 -6.27 7.38
N PRO A 35 20.17 -5.80 7.72
CA PRO A 35 19.01 -6.66 7.94
C PRO A 35 18.65 -7.55 6.75
N HIS A 36 18.67 -6.96 5.55
CA HIS A 36 18.19 -7.59 4.32
C HIS A 36 19.33 -8.16 3.48
N LYS A 37 19.06 -9.24 2.74
CA LYS A 37 20.06 -9.84 1.83
C LYS A 37 20.35 -8.92 0.65
N LEU A 38 21.55 -9.03 0.07
CA LEU A 38 21.98 -8.26 -1.11
C LEU A 38 20.97 -8.33 -2.27
N ARG A 39 20.45 -9.52 -2.59
CA ARG A 39 19.50 -9.75 -3.68
C ARG A 39 18.06 -9.33 -3.36
N GLU A 40 17.76 -9.01 -2.10
CA GLU A 40 16.41 -8.70 -1.59
C GLU A 40 16.34 -7.29 -0.98
N CYS A 41 17.34 -6.43 -1.24
CA CYS A 41 17.41 -5.07 -0.69
C CYS A 41 17.51 -4.01 -1.79
N LEU A 42 17.37 -2.75 -1.38
CA LEU A 42 17.56 -1.53 -2.14
C LEU A 42 18.44 -0.58 -1.30
N PRO A 43 19.68 -0.28 -1.74
CA PRO A 43 20.54 0.69 -1.07
C PRO A 43 19.94 2.10 -1.04
N LEU A 44 20.16 2.84 0.05
CA LEU A 44 19.71 4.23 0.19
C LEU A 44 20.15 5.15 -0.96
N ILE A 45 21.37 4.98 -1.48
CA ILE A 45 21.87 5.71 -2.64
C ILE A 45 21.02 5.51 -3.89
N ILE A 46 20.51 4.30 -4.14
CA ILE A 46 19.63 4.02 -5.28
C ILE A 46 18.24 4.61 -5.02
N PHE A 47 17.75 4.53 -3.78
CA PHE A 47 16.47 5.10 -3.39
C PHE A 47 16.41 6.61 -3.63
N LEU A 48 17.37 7.37 -3.11
CA LEU A 48 17.37 8.84 -3.20
C LEU A 48 17.67 9.33 -4.62
N ARG A 49 18.67 8.73 -5.30
CA ARG A 49 19.14 9.18 -6.61
C ARG A 49 18.30 8.66 -7.78
N ASN A 50 17.96 7.37 -7.77
CA ASN A 50 17.32 6.74 -8.93
C ASN A 50 15.80 6.71 -8.82
N ARG A 51 15.23 6.56 -7.61
CA ARG A 51 13.77 6.51 -7.41
C ARG A 51 13.18 7.90 -7.19
N LEU A 52 13.62 8.59 -6.14
CA LEU A 52 13.05 9.88 -5.74
C LEU A 52 13.61 11.09 -6.51
N LYS A 53 14.80 10.95 -7.10
CA LYS A 53 15.48 12.02 -7.86
C LYS A 53 15.78 13.28 -7.03
N TYR A 54 15.93 13.14 -5.71
CA TYR A 54 16.34 14.25 -4.83
C TYR A 54 17.83 14.59 -4.92
N ALA A 55 18.63 13.66 -5.45
CA ALA A 55 20.03 13.85 -5.74
C ALA A 55 20.31 13.36 -7.16
N LEU A 56 21.27 14.01 -7.83
CA LEU A 56 21.78 13.63 -9.14
C LEU A 56 23.06 12.81 -8.98
N THR A 57 23.92 13.17 -8.04
CA THR A 57 25.23 12.55 -7.81
C THR A 57 25.29 11.73 -6.52
N GLY A 58 26.30 10.85 -6.40
CA GLY A 58 26.51 10.06 -5.18
C GLY A 58 26.93 10.91 -3.97
N ASP A 59 27.65 12.00 -4.22
CA ASP A 59 28.13 12.90 -3.16
C ASP A 59 27.01 13.75 -2.56
N GLU A 60 26.03 14.16 -3.36
CA GLU A 60 24.81 14.80 -2.88
C GLU A 60 24.02 13.89 -1.94
N VAL A 61 23.88 12.60 -2.29
CA VAL A 61 23.26 11.61 -1.40
C VAL A 61 24.02 11.54 -0.07
N LYS A 62 25.36 11.54 -0.12
CA LYS A 62 26.19 11.56 1.10
C LYS A 62 25.92 12.81 1.93
N LYS A 63 25.81 14.00 1.32
CA LYS A 63 25.47 15.24 2.04
C LYS A 63 24.11 15.14 2.75
N ILE A 64 23.09 14.62 2.06
CA ILE A 64 21.74 14.43 2.64
C ILE A 64 21.79 13.46 3.83
N CYS A 65 22.47 12.32 3.68
CA CYS A 65 22.58 11.34 4.76
C CYS A 65 23.37 11.87 5.97
N MET A 66 24.43 12.67 5.74
CA MET A 66 25.24 13.24 6.82
C MET A 66 24.50 14.33 7.61
N GLN A 67 23.53 15.00 6.99
CA GLN A 67 22.61 15.93 7.67
C GLN A 67 21.58 15.22 8.56
N ARG A 68 21.56 13.87 8.62
CA ARG A 68 20.70 13.07 9.50
C ARG A 68 19.20 13.23 9.26
N PHE A 69 18.79 13.67 8.07
CA PHE A 69 17.37 13.84 7.72
C PHE A 69 16.62 12.54 7.39
N ILE A 70 17.35 11.45 7.15
CA ILE A 70 16.77 10.17 6.74
C ILE A 70 16.71 9.22 7.92
N LYS A 71 15.50 8.74 8.21
CA LYS A 71 15.23 7.70 9.19
C LYS A 71 14.73 6.46 8.47
N ILE A 72 15.28 5.31 8.85
CA ILE A 72 14.78 3.99 8.43
C ILE A 72 14.30 3.27 9.68
N ASP A 73 13.05 2.82 9.66
CA ASP A 73 12.38 2.19 10.78
C ASP A 73 12.52 3.02 12.08
N GLY A 74 12.32 4.34 11.98
CA GLY A 74 12.44 5.29 13.09
C GLY A 74 13.87 5.64 13.52
N LYS A 75 14.91 4.97 13.00
CA LYS A 75 16.31 5.22 13.35
C LYS A 75 17.02 6.04 12.28
N VAL A 76 17.72 7.09 12.68
CA VAL A 76 18.56 7.90 11.77
C VAL A 76 19.67 7.02 11.18
N ARG A 77 19.80 7.03 9.84
CA ARG A 77 20.84 6.29 9.11
C ARG A 77 21.67 7.24 8.26
N THR A 78 22.98 7.27 8.52
CA THR A 78 23.95 8.08 7.77
C THR A 78 24.65 7.29 6.67
N ASP A 79 24.55 5.95 6.68
CA ASP A 79 25.16 5.09 5.66
C ASP A 79 24.38 5.13 4.34
N ILE A 80 25.01 5.67 3.30
CA ILE A 80 24.46 5.74 1.93
C ILE A 80 24.19 4.37 1.30
N THR A 81 24.88 3.32 1.76
CA THR A 81 24.78 1.95 1.24
C THR A 81 23.98 1.01 2.14
N TYR A 82 23.22 1.57 3.09
CA TYR A 82 22.36 0.79 3.98
C TYR A 82 21.33 -0.04 3.16
N PRO A 83 21.21 -1.35 3.42
CA PRO A 83 20.28 -2.22 2.70
C PRO A 83 18.87 -2.09 3.29
N ALA A 84 18.08 -1.14 2.77
CA ALA A 84 16.64 -1.10 3.03
C ALA A 84 15.94 -2.22 2.22
N GLY A 85 14.92 -2.85 2.75
CA GLY A 85 14.29 -4.01 2.10
C GLY A 85 12.77 -3.99 2.18
N PHE A 86 12.18 -5.15 1.97
CA PHE A 86 10.74 -5.33 1.94
C PHE A 86 10.11 -4.92 3.29
N MET A 87 9.00 -4.17 3.25
CA MET A 87 8.24 -3.66 4.40
C MET A 87 8.94 -2.65 5.31
N ASP A 88 10.19 -2.28 5.03
CA ASP A 88 10.86 -1.18 5.74
C ASP A 88 10.15 0.15 5.50
N VAL A 89 10.11 0.99 6.54
CA VAL A 89 9.57 2.34 6.49
C VAL A 89 10.73 3.33 6.41
N ILE A 90 10.75 4.18 5.39
CA ILE A 90 11.72 5.25 5.20
C ILE A 90 11.00 6.57 5.39
N SER A 91 11.38 7.34 6.41
CA SER A 91 10.84 8.67 6.67
C SER A 91 11.89 9.75 6.45
N ILE A 92 11.45 10.87 5.89
CA ILE A 92 12.27 12.06 5.65
C ILE A 92 11.67 13.20 6.46
N ASP A 93 12.32 13.58 7.56
CA ASP A 93 11.77 14.54 8.50
C ASP A 93 11.58 15.93 7.88
N LYS A 94 12.50 16.34 7.00
CA LYS A 94 12.51 17.69 6.41
C LYS A 94 11.34 17.93 5.45
N THR A 95 10.91 16.91 4.73
CA THR A 95 9.77 16.98 3.79
C THR A 95 8.48 16.45 4.40
N GLY A 96 8.55 15.77 5.56
CA GLY A 96 7.40 15.11 6.18
C GLY A 96 6.87 13.91 5.38
N GLU A 97 7.60 13.44 4.35
CA GLU A 97 7.19 12.31 3.53
C GLU A 97 7.64 10.99 4.14
N ASN A 98 6.71 10.02 4.18
CA ASN A 98 6.96 8.66 4.62
C ASN A 98 6.75 7.69 3.47
N PHE A 99 7.64 6.71 3.37
CA PHE A 99 7.62 5.72 2.31
C PHE A 99 7.68 4.31 2.89
N ARG A 100 6.97 3.38 2.26
CA ARG A 100 7.10 1.94 2.49
C ARG A 100 7.69 1.29 1.25
N LEU A 101 8.69 0.43 1.44
CA LEU A 101 9.25 -0.36 0.35
C LEU A 101 8.41 -1.61 0.12
N ILE A 102 7.73 -1.66 -1.01
CA ILE A 102 6.86 -2.77 -1.42
C ILE A 102 7.26 -3.23 -2.82
N TYR A 103 7.01 -4.50 -3.14
CA TYR A 103 7.17 -4.98 -4.50
C TYR A 103 5.99 -4.57 -5.37
N ASP A 104 6.30 -4.14 -6.59
CA ASP A 104 5.38 -4.03 -7.70
C ASP A 104 5.16 -5.42 -8.34
N THR A 105 4.08 -5.58 -9.11
CA THR A 105 3.70 -6.81 -9.84
C THR A 105 4.78 -7.35 -10.78
N LYS A 106 5.70 -6.48 -11.24
CA LYS A 106 6.87 -6.84 -12.05
C LYS A 106 8.08 -7.27 -11.22
N GLY A 107 7.96 -7.35 -9.90
CA GLY A 107 9.01 -7.73 -8.97
C GLY A 107 10.07 -6.65 -8.74
N ARG A 108 9.68 -5.39 -8.86
CA ARG A 108 10.54 -4.21 -8.69
C ARG A 108 10.20 -3.54 -7.35
N PHE A 109 11.14 -2.87 -6.71
CA PHE A 109 10.78 -2.04 -5.55
C PHE A 109 10.05 -0.79 -6.01
N ALA A 110 8.78 -0.67 -5.61
CA ALA A 110 7.98 0.53 -5.70
C ALA A 110 8.18 1.37 -4.43
N VAL A 111 8.27 2.68 -4.61
CA VAL A 111 8.33 3.64 -3.50
C VAL A 111 6.90 4.07 -3.21
N HIS A 112 6.27 3.42 -2.23
CA HIS A 112 4.89 3.70 -1.87
C HIS A 112 4.83 4.80 -0.81
N ARG A 113 4.16 5.92 -1.10
CA ARG A 113 3.92 6.98 -0.11
C ARG A 113 2.85 6.54 0.89
N ILE A 114 3.14 6.68 2.18
CA ILE A 114 2.23 6.27 3.26
C ILE A 114 1.88 7.46 4.16
N THR A 115 0.76 7.33 4.87
CA THR A 115 0.37 8.29 5.91
C THR A 115 1.27 8.16 7.14
N PRO A 116 1.36 9.21 7.99
CA PRO A 116 2.17 9.15 9.22
C PRO A 116 1.66 8.11 10.24
N GLU A 117 0.38 7.75 10.19
CA GLU A 117 -0.19 6.70 11.05
C GLU A 117 0.32 5.31 10.67
N GLU A 118 0.29 4.99 9.37
CA GLU A 118 0.85 3.74 8.86
C GLU A 118 2.38 3.64 9.00
N ALA A 119 3.05 4.79 9.09
CA ALA A 119 4.49 4.85 9.27
C ALA A 119 4.96 4.43 10.67
N LYS A 120 4.05 4.34 11.65
CA LYS A 120 4.38 3.93 13.03
C LYS A 120 4.63 2.44 13.16
N TYR A 121 4.03 1.63 12.30
CA TYR A 121 4.15 0.17 12.38
C TYR A 121 4.74 -0.45 11.12
N LYS A 122 5.20 -1.69 11.25
CA LYS A 122 5.55 -2.52 10.10
C LYS A 122 5.20 -3.98 10.31
N LEU A 123 4.97 -4.68 9.21
CA LEU A 123 4.79 -6.13 9.23
C LEU A 123 6.14 -6.81 9.06
N CYS A 124 6.37 -7.83 9.87
CA CYS A 124 7.56 -8.65 9.82
C CYS A 124 7.21 -10.13 9.83
N LYS A 125 7.73 -10.88 8.85
CA LYS A 125 7.60 -12.35 8.83
C LYS A 125 8.51 -13.00 9.85
N VAL A 126 7.98 -13.98 10.57
CA VAL A 126 8.71 -14.83 11.51
C VAL A 126 9.49 -15.89 10.76
N ARG A 127 10.82 -15.91 10.93
CA ARG A 127 11.71 -16.88 10.27
C ARG A 127 12.09 -18.06 11.14
N LYS A 128 12.32 -17.84 12.43
CA LYS A 128 12.64 -18.89 13.38
C LYS A 128 12.24 -18.46 14.78
N ILE A 129 11.87 -19.44 15.58
CA ILE A 129 11.60 -19.31 17.02
C ILE A 129 12.57 -20.26 17.71
N PHE A 130 13.21 -19.81 18.77
CA PHE A 130 14.13 -20.61 19.55
C PHE A 130 14.03 -20.23 21.03
N VAL A 131 14.39 -21.16 21.90
CA VAL A 131 14.46 -20.91 23.35
C VAL A 131 15.91 -20.59 23.70
N GLY A 132 16.14 -19.42 24.26
CA GLY A 132 17.44 -18.96 24.72
C GLY A 132 17.78 -19.46 26.11
N THR A 133 18.85 -18.90 26.67
CA THR A 133 19.26 -19.15 28.05
C THR A 133 18.11 -18.80 29.02
N LYS A 134 17.99 -19.56 30.11
CA LYS A 134 16.92 -19.42 31.12
C LYS A 134 15.51 -19.70 30.58
N GLY A 135 15.38 -20.47 29.50
CA GLY A 135 14.07 -20.86 28.97
C GLY A 135 13.31 -19.71 28.28
N ILE A 136 13.98 -18.60 27.95
CA ILE A 136 13.33 -17.41 27.38
C ILE A 136 13.06 -17.63 25.89
N PRO A 137 11.80 -17.56 25.41
CA PRO A 137 11.51 -17.67 23.98
C PRO A 137 11.95 -16.41 23.23
N HIS A 138 12.58 -16.63 22.07
CA HIS A 138 13.03 -15.61 21.14
C HIS A 138 12.49 -15.86 19.74
N LEU A 139 12.07 -14.79 19.10
CA LEU A 139 11.59 -14.78 17.73
C LEU A 139 12.53 -13.97 16.84
N VAL A 140 12.88 -14.51 15.67
CA VAL A 140 13.69 -13.80 14.67
C VAL A 140 12.85 -13.51 13.44
N THR A 141 12.84 -12.24 13.04
CA THR A 141 12.11 -11.78 11.86
C THR A 141 12.96 -11.84 10.58
N HIS A 142 12.31 -11.59 9.45
CA HIS A 142 13.00 -11.47 8.16
C HIS A 142 14.05 -10.35 8.11
N ASP A 143 13.83 -9.26 8.87
CA ASP A 143 14.75 -8.13 9.01
C ASP A 143 15.81 -8.36 10.11
N ALA A 144 16.01 -9.62 10.51
CA ALA A 144 16.94 -10.03 11.55
C ALA A 144 16.71 -9.38 12.94
N ARG A 145 15.51 -8.83 13.21
CA ARG A 145 15.17 -8.35 14.56
C ARG A 145 14.90 -9.55 15.47
N THR A 146 15.38 -9.45 16.69
CA THR A 146 15.14 -10.46 17.73
C THR A 146 14.21 -9.89 18.79
N ILE A 147 13.06 -10.54 18.99
CA ILE A 147 12.06 -10.11 19.98
C ILE A 147 12.01 -11.19 21.07
N ARG A 148 12.04 -10.74 22.32
CA ARG A 148 11.95 -11.61 23.50
C ARG A 148 10.49 -11.70 23.95
N TYR A 149 10.13 -12.83 24.55
CA TYR A 149 8.78 -13.08 25.07
C TYR A 149 7.67 -12.86 24.03
N PRO A 150 7.75 -13.50 22.84
CA PRO A 150 6.62 -13.53 21.92
C PRO A 150 5.45 -14.31 22.51
N ASP A 151 4.24 -14.02 22.04
CA ASP A 151 3.04 -14.81 22.35
C ASP A 151 3.26 -16.28 21.90
N PRO A 152 2.97 -17.29 22.75
CA PRO A 152 3.09 -18.72 22.42
C PRO A 152 2.31 -19.17 21.18
N LEU A 153 1.26 -18.43 20.80
CA LEU A 153 0.43 -18.69 19.63
C LEU A 153 1.16 -18.41 18.31
N ILE A 154 2.22 -17.59 18.32
CA ILE A 154 2.98 -17.22 17.13
C ILE A 154 3.87 -18.39 16.70
N LYS A 155 3.75 -18.79 15.43
CA LYS A 155 4.55 -19.86 14.82
C LYS A 155 5.44 -19.34 13.68
N VAL A 156 6.27 -20.23 13.16
CA VAL A 156 7.16 -19.91 12.03
C VAL A 156 6.33 -19.68 10.77
N ASN A 157 6.69 -18.66 9.98
CA ASN A 157 6.01 -18.16 8.77
C ASN A 157 4.79 -17.28 9.00
N ASP A 158 4.35 -17.11 10.24
CA ASP A 158 3.38 -16.07 10.60
C ASP A 158 4.00 -14.69 10.38
N THR A 159 3.15 -13.67 10.32
CA THR A 159 3.58 -12.28 10.27
C THR A 159 3.15 -11.54 11.53
N ILE A 160 4.05 -10.73 12.06
CA ILE A 160 3.84 -9.93 13.26
C ILE A 160 3.82 -8.45 12.88
N GLN A 161 2.93 -7.69 13.48
CA GLN A 161 2.92 -6.24 13.42
C GLN A 161 3.77 -5.70 14.56
N ILE A 162 4.79 -4.93 14.20
CA ILE A 162 5.74 -4.34 15.14
C ILE A 162 5.51 -2.84 15.14
N ASP A 163 5.36 -2.27 16.33
CA ASP A 163 5.46 -0.83 16.53
C ASP A 163 6.94 -0.41 16.48
N LEU A 164 7.25 0.59 15.64
CA LEU A 164 8.62 1.00 15.37
C LEU A 164 9.25 1.79 16.52
N GLU A 165 8.44 2.47 17.32
CA GLU A 165 8.93 3.25 18.46
C GLU A 165 9.35 2.33 19.61
N THR A 166 8.46 1.43 20.02
CA THR A 166 8.71 0.54 21.15
C THR A 166 9.44 -0.75 20.76
N GLY A 167 9.37 -1.16 19.50
CA GLY A 167 9.87 -2.45 19.02
C GLY A 167 9.09 -3.65 19.54
N LYS A 168 7.92 -3.44 20.14
CA LYS A 168 7.03 -4.49 20.65
C LYS A 168 6.07 -4.98 19.57
N ILE A 169 5.56 -6.20 19.75
CA ILE A 169 4.54 -6.78 18.88
C ILE A 169 3.19 -6.22 19.32
N THR A 170 2.43 -5.64 18.38
CA THR A 170 1.05 -5.21 18.64
C THR A 170 0.08 -6.35 18.35
N ASP A 171 0.16 -6.87 17.12
CA ASP A 171 -0.73 -7.90 16.59
C ASP A 171 0.06 -8.93 15.79
N PHE A 172 -0.56 -10.07 15.51
CA PHE A 172 0.01 -11.09 14.62
C PHE A 172 -1.06 -11.72 13.74
N ILE A 173 -0.61 -12.22 12.58
CA ILE A 173 -1.44 -12.85 11.56
C ILE A 173 -0.87 -14.23 11.31
N LYS A 174 -1.71 -15.25 11.54
CA LYS A 174 -1.34 -16.65 11.33
C LYS A 174 -1.22 -16.99 9.84
N PHE A 175 -0.31 -17.89 9.53
CA PHE A 175 -0.18 -18.47 8.20
C PHE A 175 -1.22 -19.60 8.00
N ASP A 176 -2.42 -19.21 7.63
CA ASP A 176 -3.55 -20.12 7.36
C ASP A 176 -4.16 -19.88 5.97
N THR A 177 -4.91 -20.87 5.49
CA THR A 177 -5.69 -20.77 4.26
C THR A 177 -6.76 -19.69 4.39
N GLY A 178 -6.98 -18.91 3.34
CA GLY A 178 -7.92 -17.80 3.34
C GLY A 178 -7.31 -16.46 3.78
N ASN A 179 -6.02 -16.40 4.09
CA ASN A 179 -5.33 -15.13 4.36
C ASN A 179 -4.71 -14.53 3.09
N LEU A 180 -4.61 -13.20 3.08
CA LEU A 180 -4.03 -12.43 1.99
C LEU A 180 -2.52 -12.40 2.11
N CYS A 181 -1.85 -12.71 1.01
CA CYS A 181 -0.40 -12.82 0.96
C CYS A 181 0.20 -12.13 -0.26
N MET A 182 1.46 -11.75 -0.13
CA MET A 182 2.30 -11.28 -1.23
C MET A 182 3.49 -12.21 -1.40
N VAL A 183 3.85 -12.42 -2.65
CA VAL A 183 5.03 -13.20 -3.02
C VAL A 183 6.27 -12.30 -2.98
N THR A 184 7.29 -12.68 -2.21
CA THR A 184 8.55 -11.95 -2.02
C THR A 184 9.73 -12.54 -2.79
N GLY A 185 9.54 -13.62 -3.56
CA GLY A 185 10.61 -14.23 -4.34
C GLY A 185 10.13 -15.18 -5.44
N GLY A 186 11.01 -15.45 -6.41
CA GLY A 186 10.70 -16.32 -7.55
C GLY A 186 10.06 -15.58 -8.73
N ALA A 187 9.43 -16.33 -9.63
CA ALA A 187 8.85 -15.76 -10.86
C ALA A 187 7.60 -14.90 -10.60
N ASN A 188 6.81 -15.23 -9.58
CA ASN A 188 5.56 -14.53 -9.22
C ASN A 188 5.79 -13.36 -8.24
N LEU A 189 7.01 -12.83 -8.15
CA LEU A 189 7.40 -11.78 -7.23
C LEU A 189 6.49 -10.54 -7.34
N GLY A 190 5.97 -10.07 -6.20
CA GLY A 190 5.13 -8.88 -6.10
C GLY A 190 3.65 -9.09 -6.43
N ARG A 191 3.24 -10.31 -6.77
CA ARG A 191 1.81 -10.66 -6.88
C ARG A 191 1.17 -10.81 -5.50
N ILE A 192 -0.10 -10.44 -5.42
CA ILE A 192 -0.90 -10.46 -4.20
C ILE A 192 -2.13 -11.34 -4.44
N GLY A 193 -2.34 -12.31 -3.57
CA GLY A 193 -3.49 -13.20 -3.65
C GLY A 193 -3.82 -13.85 -2.32
N VAL A 194 -4.87 -14.64 -2.32
CA VAL A 194 -5.35 -15.40 -1.15
C VAL A 194 -4.75 -16.80 -1.19
N ILE A 195 -4.28 -17.27 -0.02
CA ILE A 195 -3.77 -18.63 0.13
C ILE A 195 -4.94 -19.61 0.04
N THR A 196 -4.95 -20.50 -0.94
CA THR A 196 -6.02 -21.50 -1.11
C THR A 196 -5.66 -22.82 -0.45
N ASN A 197 -4.47 -23.33 -0.74
CA ASN A 197 -4.03 -24.64 -0.26
C ASN A 197 -2.53 -24.66 0.04
N ARG A 198 -2.13 -25.47 1.01
CA ARG A 198 -0.74 -25.73 1.37
C ARG A 198 -0.46 -27.22 1.21
N GLU A 199 0.43 -27.54 0.29
CA GLU A 199 0.95 -28.88 0.08
C GLU A 199 2.24 -29.05 0.88
N ARG A 200 2.24 -30.06 1.76
CA ARG A 200 3.40 -30.41 2.58
C ARG A 200 4.16 -31.54 1.92
N HIS A 201 5.46 -31.34 1.73
CA HIS A 201 6.35 -32.36 1.17
C HIS A 201 7.45 -32.66 2.19
N PRO A 202 7.35 -33.78 2.94
CA PRO A 202 8.36 -34.12 3.94
C PRO A 202 9.73 -34.30 3.25
N GLY A 203 10.75 -33.62 3.77
CA GLY A 203 12.11 -33.64 3.20
C GLY A 203 12.34 -32.70 2.01
N SER A 204 11.32 -32.00 1.53
CA SER A 204 11.42 -31.02 0.43
C SER A 204 10.77 -29.69 0.80
N PHE A 205 10.69 -28.77 -0.17
CA PHE A 205 10.05 -27.49 0.03
C PHE A 205 8.53 -27.63 -0.02
N ASP A 206 7.85 -27.14 1.02
CA ASP A 206 6.41 -26.95 1.01
C ASP A 206 5.99 -26.00 -0.11
N VAL A 207 4.94 -26.38 -0.84
CA VAL A 207 4.35 -25.63 -1.94
C VAL A 207 3.02 -25.06 -1.49
N VAL A 208 2.75 -23.82 -1.89
CA VAL A 208 1.53 -23.12 -1.50
C VAL A 208 0.89 -22.55 -2.75
N HIS A 209 -0.39 -22.84 -2.88
CA HIS A 209 -1.25 -22.37 -3.95
C HIS A 209 -1.91 -21.06 -3.53
N VAL A 210 -1.81 -20.08 -4.42
CA VAL A 210 -2.30 -18.72 -4.23
C VAL A 210 -3.22 -18.37 -5.39
N LYS A 211 -4.35 -17.74 -5.08
CA LYS A 211 -5.31 -17.25 -6.06
C LYS A 211 -5.40 -15.73 -6.00
N ASP A 212 -5.11 -15.07 -7.11
CA ASP A 212 -5.26 -13.63 -7.25
C ASP A 212 -6.75 -13.24 -7.28
N ALA A 213 -7.05 -11.97 -7.02
CA ALA A 213 -8.41 -11.46 -7.12
C ALA A 213 -9.00 -11.53 -8.56
N ASN A 214 -8.17 -11.64 -9.60
CA ASN A 214 -8.62 -11.88 -10.98
C ASN A 214 -8.93 -13.35 -11.27
N GLY A 215 -8.81 -14.24 -10.29
CA GLY A 215 -9.08 -15.67 -10.45
C GLY A 215 -7.89 -16.51 -10.93
N ASN A 216 -6.79 -15.88 -11.33
CA ASN A 216 -5.56 -16.58 -11.70
C ASN A 216 -4.97 -17.32 -10.50
N SER A 217 -4.65 -18.60 -10.68
CA SER A 217 -4.04 -19.42 -9.64
C SER A 217 -2.59 -19.73 -9.99
N PHE A 218 -1.69 -19.63 -9.01
CA PHE A 218 -0.29 -19.99 -9.17
C PHE A 218 0.27 -20.60 -7.89
N ALA A 219 1.37 -21.34 -8.02
CA ALA A 219 2.05 -21.99 -6.91
C ALA A 219 3.40 -21.31 -6.62
N THR A 220 3.77 -21.23 -5.35
CA THR A 220 5.10 -20.77 -4.92
C THR A 220 5.62 -21.59 -3.73
N ARG A 221 6.93 -21.52 -3.48
CA ARG A 221 7.52 -22.10 -2.26
C ARG A 221 7.07 -21.31 -1.03
N LEU A 222 6.83 -22.00 0.07
CA LEU A 222 6.43 -21.41 1.35
C LEU A 222 7.40 -20.33 1.87
N SER A 223 8.70 -20.44 1.55
CA SER A 223 9.70 -19.42 1.91
C SER A 223 9.40 -18.04 1.31
N ASN A 224 8.81 -18.02 0.12
CA ASN A 224 8.59 -16.82 -0.69
C ASN A 224 7.24 -16.16 -0.42
N ILE A 225 6.45 -16.70 0.51
CA ILE A 225 5.15 -16.11 0.85
C ILE A 225 5.28 -15.23 2.07
N PHE A 226 4.64 -14.06 2.01
CA PHE A 226 4.52 -13.15 3.12
C PHE A 226 3.05 -12.83 3.36
N VAL A 227 2.53 -13.11 4.56
CA VAL A 227 1.13 -12.84 4.90
C VAL A 227 0.97 -11.37 5.24
N ILE A 228 0.08 -10.69 4.54
CA ILE A 228 -0.12 -9.24 4.68
C ILE A 228 -1.34 -8.93 5.57
N GLY A 229 -2.39 -9.75 5.50
CA GLY A 229 -3.64 -9.47 6.18
C GLY A 229 -4.65 -10.60 6.11
N LYS A 230 -5.78 -10.40 6.78
CA LYS A 230 -6.97 -11.24 6.61
C LYS A 230 -7.75 -10.70 5.41
N VAL A 231 -8.52 -11.54 4.72
CA VAL A 231 -9.28 -11.11 3.53
C VAL A 231 -10.25 -9.96 3.81
N SER A 232 -10.76 -9.83 5.04
CA SER A 232 -11.64 -8.74 5.46
C SER A 232 -10.92 -7.46 5.91
N LEU A 233 -9.63 -7.55 6.27
CA LEU A 233 -8.83 -6.45 6.83
C LEU A 233 -7.41 -6.50 6.26
N GLY A 234 -7.13 -5.65 5.26
CA GLY A 234 -5.78 -5.44 4.74
C GLY A 234 -5.03 -4.41 5.60
N PHE A 235 -3.82 -4.73 6.03
CA PHE A 235 -3.06 -3.88 6.98
C PHE A 235 -2.17 -2.81 6.34
N PRO A 236 -1.46 -3.05 5.23
CA PRO A 236 -0.73 -1.99 4.57
C PRO A 236 -1.46 -1.52 3.31
N SER A 237 -1.40 -0.21 3.08
CA SER A 237 -1.72 0.38 1.78
C SER A 237 -0.98 -0.35 0.65
N LEU A 238 -1.72 -0.82 -0.35
CA LEU A 238 -1.14 -1.51 -1.50
C LEU A 238 -0.73 -0.53 -2.59
N VAL A 239 0.26 -0.91 -3.40
CA VAL A 239 0.76 -0.09 -4.51
C VAL A 239 -0.33 0.09 -5.56
N ARG A 240 -0.49 1.31 -6.10
CA ARG A 240 -1.47 1.66 -7.15
C ARG A 240 -1.41 0.78 -8.42
N GLU A 241 -0.23 0.24 -8.74
CA GLU A 241 -0.01 -0.73 -9.83
C GLU A 241 -0.26 -2.19 -9.40
N THR A 242 -1.06 -2.44 -8.36
CA THR A 242 -1.73 -3.73 -8.24
C THR A 242 -2.34 -4.05 -9.59
N GLY A 243 -2.08 -5.25 -10.11
CA GLY A 243 -2.55 -5.72 -11.41
C GLY A 243 -4.08 -5.83 -11.54
N ASN A 244 -4.82 -5.10 -10.71
CA ASN A 244 -6.25 -4.96 -10.66
C ASN A 244 -6.52 -3.47 -10.45
N ALA A 245 -7.17 -2.85 -11.44
CA ALA A 245 -7.81 -1.56 -11.27
C ALA A 245 -8.89 -1.66 -10.17
N GLY A 246 -8.95 -0.66 -9.29
CA GLY A 246 -10.11 -0.34 -8.46
C GLY A 246 -10.49 -1.37 -7.40
N THR A 247 -10.09 -1.14 -6.15
CA THR A 247 -10.93 -1.34 -4.96
C THR A 247 -10.19 -0.79 -3.75
N ALA A 248 -10.38 0.51 -3.50
CA ALA A 248 -10.36 0.98 -2.13
C ALA A 248 -11.57 0.33 -1.44
N THR A 249 -11.33 -0.66 -0.60
CA THR A 249 -12.36 -1.21 0.29
C THR A 249 -12.64 -0.18 1.39
N LEU A 250 -13.66 0.64 1.17
CA LEU A 250 -14.49 1.23 2.22
C LEU A 250 -15.92 1.19 1.71
N GLN A 251 -16.63 0.12 2.07
CA GLN A 251 -18.08 0.03 2.33
C GLN A 251 -18.54 -1.41 2.11
N HIS A 252 -18.73 -2.14 3.20
CA HIS A 252 -19.59 -3.31 3.20
C HIS A 252 -21.00 -2.86 3.61
N LEU A 253 -21.99 -3.46 2.92
CA LEU A 253 -23.40 -3.67 3.31
C LEU A 253 -24.44 -2.62 2.86
N ALA A 254 -25.06 -2.90 1.71
CA ALA A 254 -26.51 -3.07 1.62
C ALA A 254 -26.83 -4.04 0.46
N PRO A 255 -27.63 -5.11 0.66
CA PRO A 255 -28.03 -5.99 -0.43
C PRO A 255 -29.30 -5.46 -1.11
N GLY A 256 -29.31 -5.45 -2.44
CA GLY A 256 -30.54 -5.32 -3.22
C GLY A 256 -30.36 -4.51 -4.49
N TRP A 257 -31.13 -4.89 -5.51
CA TRP A 257 -31.23 -4.29 -6.85
C TRP A 257 -30.32 -4.90 -7.92
N ARG A 258 -30.73 -6.10 -8.35
CA ARG A 258 -30.61 -6.55 -9.74
C ARG A 258 -31.57 -5.73 -10.61
N GLY A 259 -31.07 -5.34 -11.78
CA GLY A 259 -31.86 -4.82 -12.89
C GLY A 259 -31.63 -3.34 -13.13
N TRP A 260 -30.89 -3.02 -14.19
CA TRP A 260 -31.46 -2.43 -15.41
C TRP A 260 -30.38 -2.41 -16.49
N SER A 261 -30.81 -2.80 -17.69
CA SER A 261 -30.03 -3.04 -18.89
C SER A 261 -29.59 -1.75 -19.58
N LYS A 262 -28.29 -1.72 -19.96
CA LYS A 262 -27.60 -0.97 -21.04
C LYS A 262 -27.89 0.54 -21.21
N PRO A 263 -26.85 1.39 -21.29
CA PRO A 263 -26.91 2.63 -22.04
C PRO A 263 -26.22 2.52 -23.40
N VAL A 264 -26.92 3.12 -24.37
CA VAL A 264 -26.60 3.28 -25.80
C VAL A 264 -25.43 4.26 -25.98
N LEU A 265 -24.56 3.94 -26.95
CA LEU A 265 -23.42 4.74 -27.40
C LEU A 265 -23.93 6.04 -28.07
N PHE A 266 -23.51 7.22 -27.61
CA PHE A 266 -23.69 8.48 -28.36
C PHE A 266 -22.35 9.00 -28.86
N GLN A 267 -22.34 9.30 -30.14
CA GLN A 267 -21.18 9.59 -30.99
C GLN A 267 -20.90 11.10 -30.97
N TYR A 268 -19.67 11.50 -30.61
CA TYR A 268 -19.27 12.91 -30.62
C TYR A 268 -18.71 13.31 -31.99
N HIS A 269 -19.36 14.26 -32.66
CA HIS A 269 -18.78 14.96 -33.80
C HIS A 269 -17.86 16.09 -33.32
N ARG A 270 -16.64 16.09 -33.86
CA ARG A 270 -15.56 17.05 -33.65
C ARG A 270 -15.82 18.33 -34.47
N ILE A 271 -15.95 19.49 -33.82
CA ILE A 271 -15.91 20.81 -34.48
C ILE A 271 -14.61 21.50 -34.10
N SER A 272 -13.80 21.78 -35.12
CA SER A 272 -12.53 22.50 -35.08
C SER A 272 -12.74 23.99 -35.38
N ARG A 273 -12.20 24.90 -34.57
CA ARG A 273 -11.88 26.30 -34.98
C ARG A 273 -10.59 26.75 -34.29
N GLY A 274 -9.75 27.43 -35.07
CA GLY A 274 -8.37 27.83 -34.76
C GLY A 274 -8.24 29.08 -33.86
N PRO A 275 -7.00 29.56 -33.67
CA PRO A 275 -6.64 30.58 -32.69
C PRO A 275 -6.58 31.98 -33.31
N ASP A 276 -6.73 33.07 -32.53
CA ASP A 276 -6.27 34.43 -32.84
C ASP A 276 -6.47 35.44 -31.66
N PRO A 277 -5.83 36.63 -31.64
CA PRO A 277 -4.92 37.04 -30.54
C PRO A 277 -5.19 38.40 -29.84
N LEU A 278 -4.35 38.71 -28.84
CA LEU A 278 -3.84 40.01 -28.30
C LEU A 278 -4.73 41.29 -28.24
N GLY A 279 -4.90 41.80 -27.00
CA GLY A 279 -4.58 43.18 -26.56
C GLY A 279 -5.44 44.39 -27.01
N GLU A 280 -6.13 45.06 -26.07
CA GLU A 280 -5.96 46.51 -25.75
C GLU A 280 -7.00 47.03 -24.72
N MET A 281 -6.63 48.10 -24.03
CA MET A 281 -7.26 48.70 -22.84
C MET A 281 -8.34 49.76 -23.16
N CYS A 282 -9.16 50.06 -22.13
CA CYS A 282 -10.29 51.00 -22.09
C CYS A 282 -9.95 52.49 -22.32
N PRO A 283 -10.99 53.31 -22.58
CA PRO A 283 -11.22 54.50 -21.75
C PRO A 283 -12.62 54.56 -21.12
N SER A 284 -12.65 55.24 -19.99
CA SER A 284 -13.71 55.46 -19.02
C SER A 284 -14.90 56.28 -19.53
N ASN A 285 -16.11 55.92 -19.10
CA ASN A 285 -17.02 56.82 -18.38
C ASN A 285 -18.19 56.04 -17.77
N GLY A 286 -18.28 56.04 -16.45
CA GLY A 286 -19.51 55.79 -15.70
C GLY A 286 -20.02 54.34 -15.68
N MET A 287 -19.66 53.60 -14.63
CA MET A 287 -20.28 52.34 -14.18
C MET A 287 -20.27 51.18 -15.20
N ASN A 288 -19.16 50.43 -15.21
CA ASN A 288 -19.15 49.04 -15.67
C ASN A 288 -18.08 48.28 -14.88
N MET A 289 -18.50 47.35 -14.03
CA MET A 289 -17.62 46.36 -13.40
C MET A 289 -17.86 44.96 -14.01
N PRO A 290 -16.79 44.16 -14.15
CA PRO A 290 -16.71 43.00 -15.04
C PRO A 290 -17.29 41.69 -14.47
N CYS A 291 -17.59 40.79 -15.40
CA CYS A 291 -18.17 39.46 -15.25
C CYS A 291 -17.28 38.48 -14.44
N SER A 292 -17.16 38.71 -13.13
CA SER A 292 -16.55 37.77 -12.17
C SER A 292 -17.39 37.58 -10.89
N GLN A 293 -18.65 38.03 -10.90
CA GLN A 293 -19.60 37.83 -9.79
C GLN A 293 -20.99 37.40 -10.27
N VAL A 294 -21.07 36.32 -11.06
CA VAL A 294 -22.33 35.59 -11.28
C VAL A 294 -22.03 34.09 -11.29
N LEU A 295 -21.54 33.57 -10.16
CA LEU A 295 -21.52 32.13 -9.86
C LEU A 295 -21.27 31.91 -8.35
N GLN A 296 -22.00 32.67 -7.53
CA GLN A 296 -22.20 32.39 -6.11
C GLN A 296 -23.68 32.54 -5.81
N PHE A 297 -24.54 31.68 -6.35
CA PHE A 297 -25.90 31.46 -5.84
C PHE A 297 -26.55 30.23 -6.48
N VAL A 298 -25.84 29.09 -6.52
CA VAL A 298 -26.46 27.79 -6.82
C VAL A 298 -25.79 26.68 -5.99
N PRO A 299 -25.98 26.66 -4.66
CA PRO A 299 -26.12 25.35 -4.03
C PRO A 299 -27.16 25.26 -2.91
N VAL A 300 -28.05 26.24 -2.74
CA VAL A 300 -29.05 26.22 -1.63
C VAL A 300 -30.40 25.63 -2.05
N LEU A 301 -30.78 25.69 -3.34
CA LEU A 301 -32.05 25.10 -3.80
C LEU A 301 -31.99 23.59 -4.14
N PHE A 302 -30.79 23.02 -4.35
CA PHE A 302 -30.66 21.58 -4.63
C PHE A 302 -30.67 20.73 -3.36
N TRP A 303 -30.38 21.34 -2.21
CA TRP A 303 -30.34 20.66 -0.91
C TRP A 303 -31.74 20.46 -0.33
N PHE A 304 -32.65 21.43 -0.53
CA PHE A 304 -34.03 21.36 -0.02
C PHE A 304 -34.89 20.30 -0.72
N PHE A 305 -34.66 20.03 -2.00
CA PHE A 305 -35.45 19.05 -2.76
C PHE A 305 -35.08 17.59 -2.44
N TRP A 306 -33.88 17.35 -1.92
CA TRP A 306 -33.40 15.99 -1.61
C TRP A 306 -33.75 15.55 -0.19
N VAL A 307 -33.69 16.46 0.78
CA VAL A 307 -34.04 16.18 2.19
C VAL A 307 -35.54 15.86 2.33
N PHE A 308 -36.41 16.54 1.57
CA PHE A 308 -37.86 16.29 1.64
C PHE A 308 -38.27 14.93 1.06
N ARG A 309 -37.56 14.45 0.03
CA ARG A 309 -37.84 13.14 -0.59
C ARG A 309 -37.30 11.97 0.23
N PHE A 310 -36.23 12.19 1.00
CA PHE A 310 -35.65 11.17 1.87
C PHE A 310 -36.47 10.94 3.15
N TRP A 311 -37.13 11.99 3.66
CA TRP A 311 -37.99 11.88 4.85
C TRP A 311 -39.35 11.21 4.56
N MET A 312 -39.94 11.48 3.39
CA MET A 312 -41.23 10.87 3.00
C MET A 312 -41.12 9.35 2.75
N PHE A 313 -39.94 8.87 2.33
CA PHE A 313 -39.69 7.45 2.09
C PHE A 313 -39.43 6.64 3.36
N PHE A 314 -39.02 7.30 4.46
CA PHE A 314 -38.81 6.65 5.76
C PHE A 314 -40.10 6.60 6.61
N ALA A 315 -41.01 7.57 6.44
CA ALA A 315 -42.28 7.61 7.16
C ALA A 315 -43.27 6.50 6.74
N LEU A 316 -43.18 5.99 5.50
CA LEU A 316 -44.09 4.97 4.96
C LEU A 316 -43.64 3.52 5.20
N ARG A 317 -42.50 3.28 5.87
CA ARG A 317 -41.98 1.92 6.13
C ARG A 317 -42.04 1.49 7.59
N LYS A 318 -42.66 2.30 8.46
CA LYS A 318 -42.77 2.07 9.92
C LYS A 318 -44.17 1.64 10.36
N ILE A 319 -44.88 0.87 9.53
CA ILE A 319 -46.11 0.17 9.92
C ILE A 319 -46.02 -1.25 9.32
N GLY A 320 -45.64 -2.22 10.15
CA GLY A 320 -45.82 -3.65 9.87
C GLY A 320 -47.21 -4.10 10.34
N PRO A 321 -47.75 -5.21 9.79
CA PRO A 321 -49.12 -5.63 10.05
C PRO A 321 -49.17 -6.58 11.26
N GLU A 322 -49.87 -6.18 12.32
CA GLU A 322 -50.34 -7.11 13.35
C GLU A 322 -51.56 -6.52 14.06
N VAL A 323 -52.46 -7.42 14.48
CA VAL A 323 -53.63 -7.24 15.35
C VAL A 323 -54.97 -6.93 14.68
N THR A 324 -55.62 -8.04 14.29
CA THR A 324 -56.99 -8.46 14.66
C THR A 324 -57.95 -7.46 15.34
N SER A 325 -59.13 -7.35 14.73
CA SER A 325 -60.48 -7.28 15.34
C SER A 325 -60.94 -6.06 16.16
N VAL A 326 -62.16 -5.64 15.81
CA VAL A 326 -63.23 -4.95 16.58
C VAL A 326 -63.43 -3.44 16.25
N PRO A 327 -64.66 -3.03 15.87
CA PRO A 327 -65.01 -1.71 15.33
C PRO A 327 -65.38 -0.74 16.45
N ILE A 328 -65.51 0.58 16.18
CA ILE A 328 -66.47 1.48 16.86
C ILE A 328 -66.44 2.89 16.24
N PHE A 329 -67.64 3.32 15.84
CA PHE A 329 -68.23 4.67 15.79
C PHE A 329 -67.71 5.78 14.85
N VAL A 330 -68.48 5.88 13.76
CA VAL A 330 -69.01 7.08 13.11
C VAL A 330 -69.46 8.17 14.10
N HIS A 331 -69.00 9.41 13.92
CA HIS A 331 -69.86 10.62 13.80
C HIS A 331 -69.05 11.91 13.64
N PHE A 332 -69.39 12.70 12.61
CA PHE A 332 -69.47 14.19 12.49
C PHE A 332 -69.59 14.47 10.98
N ILE A 333 -70.80 14.68 10.40
CA ILE A 333 -71.54 15.96 10.29
C ILE A 333 -70.54 17.08 9.90
N ASN A 334 -70.52 17.66 8.69
CA ASN A 334 -71.58 18.00 7.72
C ASN A 334 -71.02 17.91 6.29
#